data_AF-A0A170YP86-F1
#
_entry.id   AF-A0A170YP86-F1
#
_cell.length_a   1.000
_cell.length_b   1.000
_cell.length_c   1.000
_cell.angle_alpha   90.00
_cell.angle_beta   90.00
_cell.angle_gamma   90.00
#
_symmetry.space_group_name_H-M   'P 1'
#
loop_
_entity.id
_entity.type
_entity.pdbx_description
1 polymer ?
#
loop_
_entity_poly.entity_id
_entity_poly.type
_entity_poly.pdbx_seq_one_letter_code
_entity_poly.pdbx_strand_id
1 'polypeptide(L)'
;VGYDWEGKKIVKCNQGDQLDYFLKQMEDPNFWRTVKDTQTGQDIVLTDKDIELIKRIGAHKIPDKEYDEYAPWIEWFTSEVMEMPLRKFPEHKRSFVPSRDEMKRVSKYVYALKMGWMKSRRAMKAKRKAEREKGPQFYMLWKSDDVAEEMRRIQNHIPAPKRPLPGHGESYNPPEEYLFNDRELKKWEKEENLRYKKLHLCHRNITP
;
A
#
# COMPACT_ATOMS: atom_id res chain seq x y z
N VAL A 1 31.46 -8.98 -57.12
CA VAL A 1 30.12 -8.54 -57.54
C VAL A 1 29.67 -9.52 -58.59
N GLY A 2 28.50 -10.15 -58.40
CA GLY A 2 28.04 -11.28 -59.22
C GLY A 2 27.64 -10.88 -60.64
N TYR A 3 26.48 -11.38 -61.08
CA TYR A 3 25.87 -11.02 -62.37
C TYR A 3 24.58 -10.25 -62.13
N ASP A 4 24.19 -9.40 -63.07
CA ASP A 4 22.88 -8.77 -63.06
C ASP A 4 21.78 -9.77 -63.48
N TRP A 5 20.52 -9.32 -63.46
CA TRP A 5 19.36 -10.13 -63.88
C TRP A 5 19.45 -10.59 -65.35
N GLU A 6 20.24 -9.91 -66.18
CA GLU A 6 20.47 -10.22 -67.60
C GLU A 6 21.70 -11.11 -67.82
N GLY A 7 22.39 -11.54 -66.76
CA GLY A 7 23.57 -12.39 -66.81
C GLY A 7 24.86 -11.66 -67.19
N LYS A 8 24.90 -10.32 -67.18
CA LYS A 8 26.12 -9.54 -67.40
C LYS A 8 26.91 -9.42 -66.11
N LYS A 9 28.24 -9.51 -66.22
CA LYS A 9 29.15 -9.45 -65.07
C LYS A 9 29.19 -8.03 -64.51
N ILE A 10 28.90 -7.88 -63.23
CA ILE A 10 28.97 -6.58 -62.55
C ILE A 10 30.45 -6.27 -62.28
N VAL A 11 30.92 -5.13 -62.80
CA VAL A 11 32.32 -4.70 -62.66
C VAL A 11 32.56 -4.21 -61.23
N LYS A 12 33.67 -4.63 -60.62
CA LYS A 12 34.12 -4.10 -59.33
C LYS A 12 34.50 -2.64 -59.51
N CYS A 13 34.02 -1.78 -58.60
CA CYS A 13 34.47 -0.40 -58.60
C CYS A 13 35.92 -0.30 -58.17
N ASN A 14 36.62 0.72 -58.68
CA ASN A 14 38.00 0.95 -58.31
C ASN A 14 38.04 1.37 -56.84
N GLN A 15 38.58 0.51 -55.98
CA GLN A 15 38.80 0.84 -54.58
C GLN A 15 40.07 1.68 -54.51
N GLY A 16 39.94 2.97 -54.20
CA GLY A 16 41.07 3.88 -54.06
C GLY A 16 42.01 3.48 -52.90
N ASP A 17 43.17 4.14 -52.85
CA ASP A 17 44.19 3.88 -51.84
C ASP A 17 43.78 4.42 -50.46
N GLN A 18 44.49 4.00 -49.41
CA GLN A 18 44.28 4.52 -48.05
C GLN A 18 44.50 6.03 -47.97
N LEU A 19 45.39 6.58 -48.80
CA LEU A 19 45.63 8.03 -48.91
C LEU A 19 44.42 8.74 -49.52
N ASP A 20 43.79 8.17 -50.53
CA ASP A 20 42.57 8.73 -51.14
C ASP A 20 41.41 8.74 -50.14
N TYR A 21 41.27 7.68 -49.33
CA TYR A 21 40.27 7.64 -48.26
C TYR A 21 40.50 8.74 -47.22
N PHE A 22 41.77 8.99 -46.85
CA PHE A 22 42.13 10.05 -45.92
C PHE A 22 41.85 11.44 -46.50
N LEU A 23 42.16 11.67 -47.77
CA LEU A 23 41.84 12.92 -48.45
C LEU A 23 40.32 13.16 -48.50
N LYS A 24 39.53 12.14 -48.87
CA LYS A 24 38.06 12.22 -48.81
C LYS A 24 37.53 12.55 -47.42
N GLN A 25 38.17 12.03 -46.37
CA GLN A 25 37.78 12.32 -44.98
C GLN A 25 37.98 13.81 -44.62
N MET A 26 38.97 14.48 -45.20
CA MET A 26 39.25 15.89 -44.96
C MET A 26 38.50 16.85 -45.90
N GLU A 27 38.33 16.46 -47.16
CA GLU A 27 37.86 17.35 -48.22
C GLU A 27 36.35 17.25 -48.47
N ASP A 28 35.74 16.06 -48.32
CA ASP A 28 34.32 15.86 -48.67
C ASP A 28 33.38 16.23 -47.51
N PRO A 29 32.49 17.23 -47.65
CA PRO A 29 31.51 17.57 -46.61
C PRO A 29 30.51 16.46 -46.30
N ASN A 30 30.30 15.54 -47.26
CA ASN A 30 29.35 14.44 -47.17
C ASN A 30 29.97 13.13 -46.69
N PHE A 31 31.28 13.12 -46.36
CA PHE A 31 31.98 11.89 -45.98
C PHE A 31 31.30 11.12 -44.84
N TRP A 32 30.79 11.84 -43.83
CA TRP A 32 30.07 11.26 -42.69
C TRP A 32 28.70 10.64 -43.05
N ARG A 33 28.16 10.91 -44.24
CA ARG A 33 26.91 10.35 -44.76
C ARG A 33 27.13 9.16 -45.68
N THR A 34 28.37 8.89 -46.06
CA THR A 34 28.72 7.89 -47.05
C THR A 34 28.84 6.52 -46.40
N VAL A 35 28.17 5.52 -46.97
CA VAL A 35 28.20 4.12 -46.51
C VAL A 35 28.69 3.23 -47.64
N LYS A 36 29.52 2.23 -47.31
CA LYS A 36 30.00 1.23 -48.27
C LYS A 36 28.97 0.14 -48.46
N ASP A 37 28.52 -0.06 -49.69
CA ASP A 37 27.69 -1.21 -50.03
C ASP A 37 28.52 -2.50 -49.98
N THR A 38 28.01 -3.51 -49.27
CA THR A 38 28.68 -4.79 -49.07
C THR A 38 28.73 -5.65 -50.34
N GLN A 39 27.77 -5.47 -51.25
CA GLN A 39 27.68 -6.30 -52.47
C GLN A 39 28.55 -5.77 -53.61
N THR A 40 28.48 -4.45 -53.86
CA THR A 40 29.20 -3.79 -54.95
C THR A 40 30.54 -3.21 -54.52
N GLY A 41 30.72 -2.91 -53.22
CA GLY A 41 31.88 -2.19 -52.70
C GLY A 41 31.90 -0.71 -53.08
N GLN A 42 30.78 -0.16 -53.55
CA GLN A 42 30.63 1.26 -53.89
C GLN A 42 30.37 2.11 -52.65
N ASP A 43 30.81 3.36 -52.70
CA ASP A 43 30.53 4.40 -51.71
C ASP A 43 29.19 5.07 -52.06
N ILE A 44 28.14 4.81 -51.28
CA ILE A 44 26.80 5.39 -51.47
C ILE A 44 26.58 6.53 -50.47
N VAL A 45 26.23 7.72 -50.96
CA VAL A 45 25.87 8.85 -50.10
C VAL A 45 24.41 8.74 -49.69
N LEU A 46 24.13 8.74 -48.39
CA LEU A 46 22.76 8.68 -47.87
C LEU A 46 22.02 10.01 -48.09
N THR A 47 20.72 9.93 -48.41
CA THR A 47 19.88 11.11 -48.52
C THR A 47 19.50 11.65 -47.14
N ASP A 48 19.06 12.92 -47.06
CA ASP A 48 18.61 13.51 -45.79
C ASP A 48 17.44 12.74 -45.16
N LYS A 49 16.57 12.14 -45.99
CA LYS A 49 15.45 11.30 -45.54
C LYS A 49 15.95 10.03 -44.86
N ASP A 50 16.95 9.36 -45.45
CA ASP A 50 17.54 8.15 -44.89
C ASP A 50 18.22 8.44 -43.55
N ILE A 51 18.89 9.59 -43.44
CA ILE A 51 19.53 10.03 -42.20
C ILE A 51 18.47 10.35 -41.12
N GLU A 52 17.38 11.03 -41.48
CA GLU A 52 16.28 11.29 -40.55
C GLU A 52 15.65 9.98 -40.05
N LEU A 53 15.46 9.03 -40.96
CA LEU A 53 14.96 7.68 -40.66
C LEU A 53 15.88 6.93 -39.68
N ILE A 54 17.19 6.89 -39.96
CA ILE A 54 18.19 6.25 -39.09
C ILE A 54 18.22 6.91 -37.71
N LYS A 55 18.18 8.25 -37.65
CA LYS A 55 18.16 8.98 -36.38
C LYS A 55 16.91 8.65 -35.56
N ARG A 56 15.74 8.53 -36.20
CA ARG A 56 14.49 8.12 -35.54
C ARG A 56 14.57 6.71 -35.00
N ILE A 57 15.05 5.77 -35.82
CA ILE A 57 15.23 4.36 -35.42
C ILE A 57 16.22 4.27 -34.24
N GLY A 58 17.37 4.95 -34.31
CA GLY A 58 18.35 4.97 -33.22
C GLY A 58 17.80 5.60 -31.93
N ALA A 59 16.92 6.60 -32.06
CA ALA A 59 16.20 7.19 -30.94
C ALA A 59 14.98 6.37 -30.48
N HIS A 60 14.74 5.19 -31.05
CA HIS A 60 13.56 4.34 -30.79
C HIS A 60 12.22 5.07 -31.01
N LYS A 61 12.19 6.00 -31.96
CA LYS A 61 10.99 6.72 -32.41
C LYS A 61 10.38 6.06 -33.64
N ILE A 62 9.13 6.40 -33.93
CA ILE A 62 8.44 5.88 -35.11
C ILE A 62 9.17 6.34 -36.40
N PRO A 63 9.48 5.40 -37.31
CA PRO A 63 10.17 5.69 -38.57
C PRO A 63 9.44 6.71 -39.44
N ASP A 64 8.12 6.59 -39.50
CA ASP A 64 7.25 7.49 -40.25
C ASP A 64 7.04 8.81 -39.49
N LYS A 65 7.12 9.93 -40.22
CA LYS A 65 6.93 11.28 -39.67
C LYS A 65 5.47 11.66 -39.54
N GLU A 66 4.62 11.10 -40.38
CA GLU A 66 3.21 11.46 -40.45
C GLU A 66 2.36 10.59 -39.51
N TYR A 67 2.94 9.52 -38.96
CA TYR A 67 2.24 8.62 -38.07
C TYR A 67 1.95 9.25 -36.71
N ASP A 68 0.67 9.28 -36.34
CA ASP A 68 0.20 9.72 -35.04
C ASP A 68 0.15 8.54 -34.05
N GLU A 69 1.04 8.55 -33.05
CA GLU A 69 1.11 7.50 -32.03
C GLU A 69 -0.12 7.51 -31.10
N TYR A 70 -0.79 8.66 -30.99
CA TYR A 70 -1.89 8.89 -30.06
C TYR A 70 -3.20 9.15 -30.79
N ALA A 71 -3.38 8.50 -31.94
CA ALA A 71 -4.63 8.54 -32.68
C ALA A 71 -5.80 8.11 -31.76
N PRO A 72 -6.95 8.84 -31.81
CA PRO A 72 -8.08 8.52 -30.97
C PRO A 72 -8.63 7.11 -31.29
N TRP A 73 -9.05 6.39 -30.26
CA TRP A 73 -9.68 5.09 -30.43
C TRP A 73 -11.02 5.24 -31.17
N ILE A 74 -11.13 4.62 -32.34
CA ILE A 74 -12.34 4.66 -33.16
C ILE A 74 -13.25 3.50 -32.77
N GLU A 75 -14.39 3.81 -32.18
CA GLU A 75 -15.43 2.85 -31.78
C GLU A 75 -16.28 2.39 -32.98
N TRP A 76 -15.65 1.66 -33.91
CA TRP A 76 -16.32 1.18 -35.12
C TRP A 76 -17.34 0.05 -34.86
N PHE A 77 -17.24 -0.65 -33.74
CA PHE A 77 -18.15 -1.75 -33.38
C PHE A 77 -19.11 -1.39 -32.26
N THR A 78 -18.62 -0.74 -31.20
CA THR A 78 -19.42 -0.43 -29.98
C THR A 78 -20.40 0.73 -30.16
N SER A 79 -20.29 1.48 -31.26
CA SER A 79 -21.22 2.56 -31.61
C SER A 79 -22.64 2.04 -31.87
N GLU A 80 -22.79 0.80 -32.30
CA GLU A 80 -24.09 0.16 -32.53
C GLU A 80 -24.53 -0.65 -31.31
N VAL A 81 -25.67 -0.27 -30.72
CA VAL A 81 -26.23 -0.98 -29.57
C VAL A 81 -27.02 -2.20 -30.02
N MET A 82 -26.67 -3.38 -29.50
CA MET A 82 -27.41 -4.61 -29.77
C MET A 82 -28.71 -4.68 -28.97
N GLU A 83 -29.85 -4.73 -29.67
CA GLU A 83 -31.18 -4.85 -29.04
C GLU A 83 -31.44 -6.23 -28.42
N MET A 84 -30.83 -7.28 -28.98
CA MET A 84 -31.02 -8.65 -28.56
C MET A 84 -29.81 -9.21 -27.81
N PRO A 85 -30.00 -10.14 -26.87
CA PRO A 85 -28.87 -10.81 -26.24
C PRO A 85 -28.14 -11.70 -27.25
N LEU A 86 -26.82 -11.81 -27.09
CA LEU A 86 -25.98 -12.64 -27.94
C LEU A 86 -26.36 -14.13 -27.92
N ARG A 87 -26.95 -14.61 -26.82
CA ARG A 87 -27.38 -16.02 -26.67
C ARG A 87 -28.78 -16.09 -26.09
N LYS A 88 -29.62 -16.93 -26.70
CA LYS A 88 -30.99 -17.22 -26.27
C LYS A 88 -31.07 -18.62 -25.64
N PHE A 89 -30.38 -18.83 -24.52
CA PHE A 89 -30.58 -20.06 -23.75
C PHE A 89 -31.91 -19.97 -22.99
N PRO A 90 -32.71 -21.05 -22.97
CA PRO A 90 -33.91 -21.07 -22.15
C PRO A 90 -33.54 -20.97 -20.66
N GLU A 91 -34.30 -20.17 -19.92
CA GLU A 91 -34.13 -20.04 -18.47
C GLU A 91 -34.38 -21.36 -17.76
N HIS A 92 -33.61 -21.62 -16.70
CA HIS A 92 -33.74 -22.85 -15.94
C HIS A 92 -34.89 -22.74 -14.92
N LYS A 93 -35.64 -23.82 -14.67
CA LYS A 93 -36.79 -23.82 -13.74
C LYS A 93 -36.47 -23.29 -12.33
N ARG A 94 -35.21 -23.40 -11.89
CA ARG A 94 -34.73 -22.92 -10.59
C ARG A 94 -34.73 -21.39 -10.46
N SER A 95 -34.75 -20.65 -11.57
CA SER A 95 -34.84 -19.19 -11.57
C SER A 95 -36.24 -18.73 -11.14
N PHE A 96 -37.26 -19.57 -11.35
CA PHE A 96 -38.66 -19.26 -11.06
C PHE A 96 -39.19 -19.92 -9.78
N VAL A 97 -38.63 -21.07 -9.39
CA VAL A 97 -39.06 -21.83 -8.21
C VAL A 97 -38.18 -21.47 -7.00
N PRO A 98 -38.72 -21.49 -5.76
CA PRO A 98 -37.90 -21.29 -4.56
C PRO A 98 -36.66 -22.18 -4.50
N SER A 99 -35.62 -21.67 -3.83
CA SER A 99 -34.31 -22.32 -3.82
C SER A 99 -34.31 -23.68 -3.13
N ARG A 100 -33.83 -24.70 -3.84
CA ARG A 100 -33.66 -26.06 -3.29
C ARG A 100 -32.59 -26.11 -2.20
N ASP A 101 -31.57 -25.27 -2.27
CA ASP A 101 -30.50 -25.25 -1.27
C ASP A 101 -30.94 -24.55 0.01
N GLU A 102 -31.78 -23.53 -0.11
CA GLU A 102 -32.46 -22.94 1.04
C GLU A 102 -33.32 -23.99 1.75
N MET A 103 -34.13 -24.75 1.00
CA MET A 103 -34.93 -25.85 1.54
C MET A 103 -34.08 -26.87 2.31
N LYS A 104 -32.90 -27.26 1.78
CA LYS A 104 -31.95 -28.16 2.49
C LYS A 104 -31.40 -27.55 3.78
N ARG A 105 -31.11 -26.24 3.79
CA ARG A 105 -30.63 -25.56 5.01
C ARG A 105 -31.72 -25.48 6.07
N VAL A 106 -32.93 -25.11 5.65
CA VAL A 106 -34.10 -25.07 6.54
C VAL A 106 -34.37 -26.45 7.14
N SER A 107 -34.32 -27.52 6.34
CA SER A 107 -34.51 -28.88 6.86
C SER A 107 -33.44 -29.27 7.90
N LYS A 108 -32.18 -28.89 7.68
CA LYS A 108 -31.09 -29.09 8.66
C LYS A 108 -31.35 -28.32 9.96
N TYR A 109 -31.82 -27.08 9.90
CA TYR A 109 -32.17 -26.31 11.09
C TYR A 109 -33.36 -26.91 11.84
N VAL A 110 -34.40 -27.34 11.13
CA VAL A 110 -35.55 -28.04 11.72
C VAL A 110 -35.10 -29.31 12.43
N TYR A 111 -34.20 -30.08 11.82
CA TYR A 111 -33.62 -31.27 12.44
C TYR A 111 -32.82 -30.93 13.72
N ALA A 112 -31.97 -29.91 13.68
CA ALA A 112 -31.20 -29.47 14.84
C ALA A 112 -32.09 -28.94 15.97
N LEU A 113 -33.20 -28.27 15.65
CA LEU A 113 -34.22 -27.85 16.62
C LEU A 113 -34.93 -29.07 17.24
N LYS A 114 -35.28 -30.07 16.42
CA LYS A 114 -35.92 -31.32 16.88
C LYS A 114 -35.01 -32.12 17.81
N MET A 115 -33.71 -32.20 17.49
CA MET A 115 -32.70 -32.83 18.34
C MET A 115 -32.30 -31.99 19.56
N GLY A 116 -32.76 -30.74 19.66
CA GLY A 116 -32.44 -29.84 20.77
C GLY A 116 -31.02 -29.24 20.74
N TRP A 117 -30.25 -29.48 19.68
CA TRP A 117 -28.92 -28.87 19.50
C TRP A 117 -29.01 -27.36 19.27
N MET A 118 -30.10 -26.91 18.66
CA MET A 118 -30.40 -25.50 18.46
C MET A 118 -31.64 -25.12 19.26
N LYS A 119 -31.66 -23.91 19.82
CA LYS A 119 -32.84 -23.34 20.48
C LYS A 119 -33.58 -22.43 19.52
N SER A 120 -34.91 -22.43 19.62
CA SER A 120 -35.72 -21.50 18.84
C SER A 120 -35.40 -20.06 19.23
N ARG A 121 -35.55 -19.12 18.28
CA ARG A 121 -35.35 -17.69 18.53
C ARG A 121 -36.21 -17.18 19.69
N ARG A 122 -37.44 -17.70 19.82
CA ARG A 122 -38.35 -17.38 20.94
C ARG A 122 -37.79 -17.86 22.28
N ALA A 123 -37.28 -19.08 22.35
CA ALA A 123 -36.66 -19.63 23.56
C ALA A 123 -35.39 -18.84 23.95
N MET A 124 -34.55 -18.47 22.98
CA MET A 124 -33.37 -17.63 23.22
C MET A 124 -33.74 -16.24 23.74
N LYS A 125 -34.77 -15.61 23.15
CA LYS A 125 -35.26 -14.29 23.60
C LYS A 125 -35.85 -14.37 25.02
N ALA A 126 -36.60 -15.42 25.34
CA ALA A 126 -37.13 -15.64 26.68
C ALA A 126 -36.01 -15.85 27.71
N LYS A 127 -34.98 -16.65 27.38
CA LYS A 127 -33.80 -16.84 28.24
C LYS A 127 -33.08 -15.52 28.51
N ARG A 128 -32.81 -14.74 27.46
CA ARG A 128 -32.15 -13.43 27.58
C ARG A 128 -32.97 -12.44 28.41
N LYS A 129 -34.30 -12.46 28.28
CA LYS A 129 -35.21 -11.64 29.11
C LYS A 129 -35.11 -12.05 30.58
N ALA A 130 -35.19 -13.36 30.87
CA ALA A 130 -35.06 -13.87 32.23
C ALA A 130 -33.68 -13.57 32.85
N GLU A 131 -32.59 -13.64 32.08
CA GLU A 131 -31.25 -13.25 32.54
C GLU A 131 -31.18 -11.76 32.87
N ARG A 132 -31.81 -10.90 32.06
CA ARG A 132 -31.89 -9.46 32.32
C ARG A 132 -32.73 -9.15 33.56
N GLU A 133 -33.84 -9.86 33.77
CA GLU A 133 -34.70 -9.72 34.96
C GLU A 133 -33.99 -10.18 36.25
N LYS A 134 -33.20 -11.26 36.17
CA LYS A 134 -32.39 -11.75 37.30
C LYS A 134 -31.27 -10.79 37.71
N GLY A 135 -30.85 -9.89 36.82
CA GLY A 135 -29.74 -8.97 37.05
C GLY A 135 -28.37 -9.68 37.13
N PRO A 136 -27.28 -8.91 37.29
CA PRO A 136 -25.97 -9.48 37.55
C PRO A 136 -25.98 -10.27 38.87
N GLN A 137 -25.58 -11.54 38.81
CA GLN A 137 -25.39 -12.35 40.00
C GLN A 137 -24.03 -11.99 40.61
N PHE A 138 -24.08 -11.33 41.77
CA PHE A 138 -22.88 -11.05 42.56
C PHE A 138 -22.60 -12.24 43.47
N TYR A 139 -21.38 -12.74 43.40
CA TYR A 139 -20.86 -13.74 44.34
C TYR A 139 -19.75 -13.09 45.17
N MET A 140 -19.72 -13.40 46.47
CA MET A 140 -18.64 -12.97 47.34
C MET A 140 -17.40 -13.78 46.98
N LEU A 141 -16.46 -13.15 46.29
CA LEU A 141 -15.21 -13.80 45.87
C LEU A 141 -14.22 -13.94 47.03
N TRP A 142 -14.31 -13.04 48.02
CA TRP A 142 -13.50 -13.04 49.22
C TRP A 142 -14.07 -14.02 50.25
N LYS A 143 -13.21 -14.77 50.94
CA LYS A 143 -13.60 -15.53 52.13
C LYS A 143 -13.64 -14.57 53.33
N SER A 144 -14.43 -14.89 54.35
CA SER A 144 -14.43 -14.14 55.61
C SER A 144 -13.04 -14.23 56.26
N ASP A 145 -12.50 -13.09 56.70
CA ASP A 145 -11.17 -12.97 57.34
C ASP A 145 -11.09 -13.69 58.71
N ASP A 146 -12.20 -14.26 59.20
CA ASP A 146 -12.28 -14.96 60.49
C ASP A 146 -11.49 -16.27 60.53
N VAL A 147 -11.04 -16.75 59.36
CA VAL A 147 -10.16 -17.92 59.27
C VAL A 147 -8.74 -17.39 59.11
N ALA A 148 -7.91 -17.56 60.15
CA ALA A 148 -6.48 -17.29 60.06
C ALA A 148 -5.90 -18.16 58.93
N GLU A 149 -5.74 -17.58 57.74
CA GLU A 149 -5.10 -18.27 56.64
C GLU A 149 -3.70 -18.67 57.10
N GLU A 150 -3.43 -19.96 57.08
CA GLU A 150 -2.09 -20.49 57.17
C GLU A 150 -1.32 -19.98 55.95
N MET A 151 -0.74 -18.79 56.06
CA MET A 151 0.26 -18.23 55.15
C MET A 151 1.56 -19.06 55.24
N ARG A 152 1.44 -20.37 55.03
CA ARG A 152 2.55 -21.29 54.99
C ARG A 152 3.26 -21.06 53.66
N ARG A 153 4.32 -20.25 53.72
CA ARG A 153 5.41 -20.17 52.73
C ARG A 153 4.97 -19.62 51.37
N ILE A 154 4.73 -18.31 51.34
CA ILE A 154 4.66 -17.55 50.09
C ILE A 154 6.03 -17.67 49.41
N GLN A 155 6.13 -18.50 48.36
CA GLN A 155 7.38 -18.74 47.62
C GLN A 155 7.91 -17.47 46.93
N ASN A 156 7.00 -16.57 46.53
CA ASN A 156 7.33 -15.33 45.83
C ASN A 156 6.87 -14.13 46.68
N HIS A 157 7.76 -13.56 47.48
CA HIS A 157 7.46 -12.35 48.25
C HIS A 157 7.25 -11.15 47.32
N ILE A 158 6.01 -10.70 47.20
CA ILE A 158 5.66 -9.44 46.53
C ILE A 158 5.77 -8.34 47.59
N PRO A 159 6.76 -7.43 47.51
CA PRO A 159 6.86 -6.34 48.45
C PRO A 159 5.64 -5.42 48.30
N ALA A 160 5.11 -4.96 49.43
CA ALA A 160 4.03 -3.97 49.40
C ALA A 160 4.46 -2.73 48.60
N PRO A 161 3.57 -2.16 47.79
CA PRO A 161 3.90 -0.95 47.03
C PRO A 161 4.29 0.17 48.00
N LYS A 162 5.46 0.77 47.78
CA LYS A 162 5.99 1.87 48.61
C LYS A 162 5.14 3.12 48.37
N ARG A 163 4.31 3.47 49.34
CA ARG A 163 3.56 4.74 49.33
C ARG A 163 4.53 5.90 49.54
N PRO A 164 4.29 7.08 48.94
CA PRO A 164 5.08 8.26 49.26
C PRO A 164 4.95 8.58 50.75
N LEU A 165 6.05 9.03 51.36
CA LEU A 165 6.03 9.52 52.72
C LEU A 165 5.14 10.76 52.79
N PRO A 166 4.37 10.95 53.87
CA PRO A 166 3.70 12.22 54.10
C PRO A 166 4.77 13.32 54.18
N GLY A 167 4.52 14.47 53.53
CA GLY A 167 5.46 15.58 53.47
C GLY A 167 4.77 16.93 53.64
N HIS A 168 5.57 17.97 53.85
CA HIS A 168 5.13 19.35 54.13
C HIS A 168 5.48 20.35 53.01
N GLY A 169 6.12 19.91 51.91
CA GLY A 169 6.49 20.75 50.76
C GLY A 169 5.31 21.24 49.90
N GLU A 170 4.09 20.91 50.31
CA GLU A 170 2.83 21.33 49.69
C GLU A 170 2.02 22.19 50.68
N SER A 171 2.67 22.68 51.74
CA SER A 171 2.10 23.63 52.70
C SER A 171 1.80 24.96 51.99
N TYR A 172 0.67 25.56 52.34
CA TYR A 172 0.25 26.87 51.83
C TYR A 172 1.20 28.00 52.28
N ASN A 173 1.87 27.84 53.42
CA ASN A 173 2.84 28.80 53.95
C ASN A 173 4.21 28.13 54.15
N PRO A 174 5.00 27.92 53.08
CA PRO A 174 6.33 27.33 53.19
C PRO A 174 7.35 28.38 53.67
N PRO A 175 8.45 27.96 54.32
CA PRO A 175 9.57 28.86 54.58
C PRO A 175 10.19 29.35 53.27
N GLU A 176 10.78 30.55 53.27
CA GLU A 176 11.33 31.21 52.08
C GLU A 176 12.36 30.34 51.32
N GLU A 177 13.10 29.51 52.03
CA GLU A 177 14.08 28.56 51.46
C GLU A 177 13.49 27.55 50.46
N TYR A 178 12.18 27.28 50.54
CA TYR A 178 11.48 26.34 49.65
C TYR A 178 10.88 27.01 48.40
N LEU A 179 10.91 28.34 48.31
CA LEU A 179 10.44 29.07 47.13
C LEU A 179 11.51 29.04 46.03
N PHE A 180 11.10 28.91 44.77
CA PHE A 180 12.04 28.82 43.66
C PHE A 180 12.74 30.15 43.37
N ASN A 181 14.06 30.09 43.19
CA ASN A 181 14.83 31.18 42.60
C ASN A 181 14.54 31.33 41.08
N ASP A 182 14.80 32.50 40.50
CA ASP A 182 14.60 32.76 39.05
C ASP A 182 15.30 31.75 38.13
N ARG A 183 16.49 31.29 38.54
CA ARG A 183 17.27 30.28 37.79
C ARG A 183 16.63 28.90 37.86
N GLU A 184 16.10 28.53 39.02
CA GLU A 184 15.49 27.23 39.27
C GLU A 184 14.12 27.12 38.59
N LEU A 185 13.35 28.21 38.56
CA LEU A 185 12.07 28.28 37.86
C LEU A 185 12.23 28.03 36.36
N LYS A 186 13.23 28.66 35.72
CA LYS A 186 13.54 28.42 34.29
C LYS A 186 13.96 26.98 34.03
N LYS A 187 14.72 26.38 34.95
CA LYS A 187 15.11 24.97 34.86
C LYS A 187 13.89 24.04 34.99
N TRP A 188 12.98 24.36 35.91
CA TRP A 188 11.74 23.62 36.14
C TRP A 188 10.76 23.71 34.95
N GLU A 189 10.62 24.88 34.33
CA GLU A 189 9.82 25.05 33.11
C GLU A 189 10.37 24.23 31.95
N LYS A 190 11.70 24.19 31.81
CA LYS A 190 12.40 23.46 30.73
C LYS A 190 12.35 21.94 30.90
N GLU A 191 12.25 21.43 32.13
CA GLU A 191 12.13 19.98 32.38
C GLU A 191 10.71 19.47 32.07
N GLU A 192 10.64 18.47 31.17
CA GLU A 192 9.39 17.88 30.66
C GLU A 192 8.94 16.63 31.45
N ASN A 193 9.76 16.14 32.39
CA ASN A 193 9.52 14.87 33.09
C ASN A 193 8.50 15.01 34.25
N LEU A 194 7.27 14.54 34.01
CA LEU A 194 6.14 14.54 34.97
C LEU A 194 6.40 13.77 36.27
N ARG A 195 7.33 12.79 36.30
CA ARG A 195 7.57 11.95 37.48
C ARG A 195 8.17 12.73 38.65
N TYR A 196 8.91 13.80 38.36
CA TYR A 196 9.56 14.66 39.35
C TYR A 196 8.95 16.07 39.41
N LYS A 197 8.09 16.42 38.45
CA LYS A 197 7.42 17.72 38.37
C LYS A 197 6.14 17.69 39.20
N LYS A 198 6.24 18.09 40.47
CA LYS A 198 5.08 18.33 41.33
C LYS A 198 4.31 19.57 40.83
N LEU A 199 3.01 19.40 40.55
CA LEU A 199 2.17 20.40 39.86
C LEU A 199 1.90 21.68 40.68
N HIS A 200 2.16 21.68 41.99
CA HIS A 200 1.67 22.70 42.94
C HIS A 200 2.76 23.58 43.57
N LEU A 201 4.03 23.46 43.16
CA LEU A 201 5.15 24.20 43.76
C LEU A 201 5.36 25.65 43.23
N CYS A 202 4.51 26.15 42.33
CA CYS A 202 4.66 27.50 41.76
C CYS A 202 3.95 28.57 42.60
N HIS A 203 4.45 28.90 43.79
CA HIS A 203 3.98 30.05 44.56
C HIS A 203 4.96 31.22 44.39
N ARG A 204 4.67 32.14 43.47
CA ARG A 204 5.49 33.36 43.27
C ARG A 204 4.94 34.60 43.95
N ASN A 205 3.77 34.50 44.58
CA ASN A 205 3.04 35.67 45.07
C ASN A 205 2.64 35.48 46.53
N ILE A 206 3.61 35.57 47.44
CA ILE A 206 3.37 35.92 48.83
C ILE A 206 4.44 36.96 49.18
N THR A 207 4.16 38.21 48.86
CA THR A 207 4.78 39.37 49.53
C THR A 207 3.81 39.80 50.65
N PRO A 208 4.28 40.40 51.75
CA PRO A 208 3.47 40.60 52.97
C PRO A 208 2.15 41.36 52.73
#